data_AF-A0A4P9VSK2-F1
#
_entry.id   AF-A0A4P9VSK2-F1
#
_cell.length_a   1.000
_cell.length_b   1.000
_cell.length_c   1.000
_cell.angle_alpha   90.00
_cell.angle_beta   90.00
_cell.angle_gamma   90.00
#
_symmetry.space_group_name_H-M   'P 1'
#
loop_
_entity.id
_entity.type
_entity.pdbx_description
1 polymer ?
#
loop_
_entity_poly.entity_id
_entity_poly.type
_entity_poly.pdbx_seq_one_letter_code
_entity_poly.pdbx_strand_id
1 'polypeptide(L)' 'MGASNKKILLVLSSILLSVILLTMLTASGFIFWMFDFDSSQLHIDTCVEMGGHWDFLLNQCLD' A
#
# COMPACT_ATOMS: atom_id res chain seq x y z
N MET A 1 7.88 -25.76 27.50
CA MET A 1 6.52 -25.39 27.08
C MET A 1 5.78 -26.63 26.59
N GLY A 2 4.77 -27.09 27.33
CA GLY A 2 3.98 -28.27 26.93
C GLY A 2 3.29 -28.08 25.59
N ALA A 3 3.04 -29.17 24.85
CA ALA A 3 2.51 -29.15 23.48
C ALA A 3 1.19 -28.35 23.34
N SER A 4 0.39 -28.26 24.42
CA SER A 4 -0.86 -27.47 24.46
C SER A 4 -0.63 -25.97 24.33
N ASN A 5 0.40 -25.43 25.00
CA ASN A 5 0.70 -23.99 24.99
C ASN A 5 1.19 -23.51 23.61
N LYS A 6 1.80 -24.40 22.82
CA LYS A 6 2.23 -24.10 21.44
C LYS A 6 1.04 -23.93 20.49
N LYS A 7 -0.03 -24.71 20.66
CA LYS A 7 -1.24 -24.60 19.83
C LYS A 7 -1.97 -23.28 20.10
N ILE A 8 -2.10 -22.92 21.38
CA ILE A 8 -2.72 -21.64 21.80
C ILE A 8 -1.92 -20.46 21.25
N LEU A 9 -0.58 -20.51 21.33
CA LEU A 9 0.29 -19.47 20.78
C LEU A 9 0.11 -19.31 19.25
N LEU A 10 0.02 -20.43 18.52
CA LEU A 10 -0.22 -20.40 17.08
C LEU A 10 -1.56 -19.75 16.72
N VAL A 11 -2.63 -20.10 17.43
CA VAL A 11 -3.96 -19.50 17.23
C VAL A 11 -3.93 -18.00 17.51
N LEU A 12 -3.31 -17.59 18.61
CA LEU A 12 -3.15 -16.17 18.95
C LEU A 12 -2.35 -15.41 17.89
N SER A 13 -1.25 -15.97 17.39
CA SER A 13 -0.47 -15.34 16.32
C SER A 13 -1.27 -15.20 15.02
N SER A 14 -2.07 -16.20 14.67
CA SER A 14 -2.92 -16.17 13.48
C SER A 14 -3.99 -15.08 13.59
N ILE A 15 -4.66 -14.97 14.75
CA ILE A 15 -5.66 -13.93 14.98
C ILE A 15 -5.02 -12.54 14.88
N LEU A 16 -3.85 -12.36 15.50
CA LEU A 16 -3.13 -11.09 15.48
C LEU A 16 -2.77 -10.67 14.04
N LEU A 17 -2.30 -11.62 13.24
CA LEU A 17 -1.92 -11.40 11.85
C LEU A 17 -3.13 -11.01 10.98
N SER A 18 -4.27 -11.69 11.18
CA SER A 18 -5.52 -11.35 10.51
C SER A 18 -6.02 -9.94 10.86
N VAL A 19 -5.91 -9.53 12.12
CA VAL A 19 -6.30 -8.18 12.56
C VAL A 19 -5.42 -7.11 11.91
N ILE A 20 -4.10 -7.34 11.84
CA ILE A 20 -3.15 -6.43 11.17
C ILE A 20 -3.47 -6.30 9.68
N LEU A 21 -3.78 -7.41 9.01
CA LEU A 21 -4.20 -7.39 7.61
C LEU A 21 -5.49 -6.59 7.41
N LEU A 22 -6.47 -6.79 8.30
CA LEU A 22 -7.76 -6.10 8.21
C LEU A 22 -7.60 -4.58 8.42
N THR A 23 -6.76 -4.16 9.37
CA THR A 23 -6.48 -2.74 9.60
C THR A 23 -5.71 -2.10 8.44
N MET A 24 -4.74 -2.82 7.85
CA MET A 24 -4.05 -2.36 6.63
C MET A 24 -5.01 -2.17 5.44
N LEU A 25 -5.93 -3.11 5.24
CA LEU A 25 -6.96 -2.99 4.20
C LEU A 25 -7.88 -1.79 4.45
N THR A 26 -8.29 -1.59 5.70
CA THR A 26 -9.18 -0.49 6.07
C THR A 26 -8.46 0.86 5.92
N ALA A 27 -7.20 0.96 6.35
CA ALA A 27 -6.39 2.16 6.23
C ALA A 27 -6.13 2.54 4.77
N SER A 28 -5.78 1.57 3.92
CA SER A 28 -5.61 1.81 2.49
C SER A 28 -6.93 2.25 1.84
N GLY A 29 -8.05 1.58 2.14
CA GLY A 29 -9.37 2.00 1.67
C GLY A 29 -9.75 3.42 2.10
N PHE A 30 -9.46 3.78 3.35
CA PHE A 30 -9.67 5.14 3.85
C PHE A 30 -8.78 6.17 3.13
N ILE A 31 -7.52 5.85 2.87
CA ILE A 31 -6.61 6.71 2.10
C ILE A 31 -7.15 6.93 0.70
N PHE A 32 -7.57 5.87 -0.01
CA PHE A 32 -8.15 6.01 -1.35
C PHE A 32 -9.49 6.76 -1.36
N TRP A 33 -10.26 6.69 -0.28
CA TRP A 33 -11.51 7.45 -0.17
C TRP A 33 -11.27 8.94 0.16
N MET A 34 -10.28 9.22 1.01
CA MET A 34 -9.98 10.57 1.50
C MET A 34 -9.17 11.38 0.49
N PHE A 35 -8.26 10.73 -0.24
CA PHE A 35 -7.39 11.37 -1.21
C PHE A 35 -7.86 11.03 -2.62
N ASP A 36 -7.97 12.05 -3.46
CA ASP A 36 -8.35 11.92 -4.86
C ASP A 36 -7.14 11.39 -5.65
N PHE A 37 -6.90 10.08 -5.55
CA PHE A 37 -5.90 9.38 -6.34
C PHE A 37 -6.42 9.21 -7.76
N ASP A 38 -6.31 10.26 -8.56
CA ASP A 38 -6.66 10.22 -9.97
C ASP A 38 -5.62 9.37 -10.72
N SER A 39 -6.02 8.14 -11.09
CA SER A 39 -5.19 7.23 -11.88
C SER A 39 -4.87 7.76 -13.28
N SER A 40 -5.64 8.74 -13.77
CA SER A 40 -5.39 9.40 -15.07
C SER A 40 -4.42 10.58 -14.97
N GLN A 41 -4.12 11.04 -13.76
CA GLN A 41 -3.09 12.05 -13.47
C GLN A 41 -1.83 11.42 -12.86
N LEU A 42 -1.48 10.18 -13.24
CA LEU A 42 -0.09 9.78 -13.09
C LEU A 42 0.73 10.73 -13.96
N HIS A 43 1.32 11.76 -13.34
CA HIS A 43 2.11 12.79 -14.00
C HIS A 43 3.23 12.21 -14.89
N ILE A 44 3.61 10.96 -14.61
CA ILE A 44 4.54 10.15 -15.38
C ILE A 44 4.00 9.84 -16.79
N ASP A 45 2.77 9.33 -16.90
CA ASP A 45 2.19 8.94 -18.20
C ASP A 45 1.98 10.19 -19.07
N THR A 46 1.48 11.27 -18.46
CA THR A 46 1.34 12.57 -19.13
C THR A 46 2.68 13.14 -19.59
N CYS A 47 3.73 13.04 -18.78
CA CYS A 47 5.08 13.49 -19.13
C CYS A 47 5.63 12.73 -20.35
N VAL A 48 5.50 11.41 -20.35
CA VAL A 48 5.98 10.56 -21.44
C VAL A 48 5.17 10.77 -22.72
N GLU A 49 3.85 10.95 -22.62
CA GLU A 49 2.99 11.27 -23.77
C GLU A 49 3.33 12.63 -24.40
N MET A 50 3.75 13.61 -23.60
CA MET A 50 4.21 14.91 -24.09
C MET A 50 5.63 14.89 -24.67
N GLY A 51 6.32 13.74 -24.62
CA GLY A 51 7.68 13.54 -25.13
C GLY A 51 8.79 13.85 -24.12
N GLY A 52 8.45 14.15 -22.87
CA GLY A 52 9.39 14.35 -21.78
C GLY A 52 9.87 13.03 -21.17
N HIS A 53 10.82 13.13 -20.25
CA HIS A 53 11.34 12.01 -19.48
C HIS A 53 11.13 12.25 -17.99
N TRP A 54 10.56 11.26 -17.30
CA TRP A 54 10.30 11.37 -15.87
C TRP A 54 11.57 11.07 -15.06
N ASP A 55 11.99 12.02 -14.23
CA ASP A 55 13.06 11.80 -13.25
C ASP A 55 12.47 11.29 -11.94
N PHE A 56 12.70 10.01 -11.63
CA PHE A 56 12.21 9.38 -10.40
C PHE A 56 12.93 9.86 -9.13
N LEU A 57 14.14 10.42 -9.26
CA LEU A 57 14.93 10.93 -8.13
C LEU A 57 14.41 12.31 -7.71
N LEU A 58 14.08 13.16 -8.68
CA LEU A 58 13.56 14.51 -8.48
C LEU A 58 12.02 14.58 -8.47
N ASN A 59 11.33 13.50 -8.84
CA ASN A 59 9.88 13.38 -8.93
C ASN A 59 9.25 14.50 -9.79
N GLN A 60 9.87 14.77 -10.95
CA GLN A 60 9.46 15.82 -11.89
C GLN A 60 9.65 15.36 -13.34
N CYS A 61 8.87 15.95 -14.24
CA CYS A 61 9.05 15.78 -15.69
C CYS A 61 10.14 16.72 -16.18
N LEU A 62 11.04 16.21 -17.01
CA LEU A 62 12.06 16.99 -17.71
C LEU A 62 11.74 16.98 -19.21
N ASP A 63 11.82 18.16 -19.84
CA ASP A 63 11.61 18.35 -21.28
C ASP A 63 12.69 17.64 -22.12
#